data_AF-A0A5N4A6E8-F1
#
_entry.id   AF-A0A5N4A6E8-F1
#
_cell.length_a   1.000
_cell.length_b   1.000
_cell.length_c   1.000
_cell.angle_alpha   90.00
_cell.angle_beta   90.00
_cell.angle_gamma   90.00
#
_symmetry.space_group_name_H-M   'P 1'
#
loop_
_entity.id
_entity.type
_entity.pdbx_description
1 polymer ?
#
loop_
_entity_poly.entity_id
_entity_poly.type
_entity_poly.pdbx_seq_one_letter_code
_entity_poly.pdbx_strand_id
1 'polypeptide(L)'
;MVSVHCMWLICLIYLGQTVDEGESILCYVCDSMNNPLCNDPFNMSAIAVSNCTNENFACLKREKYDKGINSTSLHRGCIQKHFCEVLAKASEFCYTCTSDYCNSSFRTIALCPLYLFVIIVSLLFK
;
A
#
# COMPACT_ATOMS: atom_id res chain seq x y z
N MET A 1 39.93 -24.08 11.00
CA MET A 1 39.02 -24.47 12.09
C MET A 1 38.08 -23.31 12.35
N VAL A 2 36.81 -23.43 11.94
CA VAL A 2 35.80 -22.39 12.22
C VAL A 2 35.44 -22.51 13.71
N SER A 3 35.67 -21.45 14.47
CA SER A 3 35.38 -21.41 15.91
C SER A 3 33.90 -21.69 16.17
N VAL A 4 33.59 -22.39 17.26
CA VAL A 4 32.22 -22.78 17.66
C VAL A 4 31.28 -21.56 17.77
N HIS A 5 31.85 -20.38 18.07
CA HIS A 5 31.14 -19.09 18.07
C HIS A 5 30.69 -18.64 16.67
N CYS A 6 31.45 -18.95 15.61
CA CYS A 6 31.04 -18.66 14.23
C CYS A 6 29.85 -19.52 13.81
N MET A 7 29.77 -20.78 14.27
CA MET A 7 28.63 -21.65 13.93
C MET A 7 27.31 -21.12 14.50
N TRP A 8 27.31 -20.57 15.72
CA TRP A 8 26.14 -19.94 16.31
C TRP A 8 25.66 -18.70 15.54
N LEU A 9 26.60 -17.85 15.11
CA LEU A 9 26.28 -16.66 14.32
C LEU A 9 25.67 -17.03 12.96
N ILE A 10 26.21 -18.05 12.30
CA ILE A 10 25.69 -18.53 11.01
C ILE A 10 24.28 -19.10 11.17
N CYS A 11 24.02 -19.88 12.22
CA CYS A 11 22.67 -20.38 12.52
C CYS A 11 21.66 -19.24 12.76
N LEU A 12 22.04 -18.21 13.52
CA LEU A 12 21.16 -17.07 13.79
C LEU A 12 20.84 -16.26 12.52
N ILE A 13 21.82 -16.08 11.63
CA ILE A 13 21.60 -15.41 10.34
C ILE A 13 20.67 -16.24 9.45
N TYR A 14 20.83 -17.56 9.41
CA TYR A 14 19.96 -18.46 8.64
C TYR A 14 18.52 -18.46 9.16
N LEU A 15 18.34 -18.45 10.49
CA LEU A 15 17.01 -18.39 11.12
C LEU A 15 16.31 -17.04 10.90
N GLY A 16 17.06 -15.95 10.76
CA GLY A 16 16.50 -14.64 10.42
C GLY A 16 15.95 -14.55 8.99
N GLN A 17 16.44 -15.40 8.08
CA GLN A 17 16.00 -15.41 6.68
C GLN A 17 14.67 -16.15 6.47
N THR A 18 14.22 -16.94 7.46
CA THR A 18 12.97 -17.72 7.38
C THR A 18 11.78 -17.04 8.04
N VAL A 19 11.96 -15.81 8.52
CA VAL A 19 10.85 -15.02 9.05
C VAL A 19 10.14 -14.38 7.87
N ASP A 20 9.05 -15.00 7.43
CA ASP A 20 8.11 -14.32 6.56
C ASP A 20 7.59 -13.09 7.31
N GLU A 21 7.70 -11.92 6.69
CA GLU A 21 7.11 -10.70 7.24
C GLU A 21 5.60 -10.93 7.34
N GLY A 22 5.11 -11.15 8.56
CA GLY A 22 3.69 -11.10 8.87
C GLY A 22 3.20 -9.67 8.73
N GLU A 23 3.17 -9.14 7.51
CA GLU A 23 2.73 -7.79 7.20
C GLU A 23 1.22 -7.72 7.37
N SER A 24 0.83 -7.18 8.52
CA SER A 24 -0.52 -6.69 8.73
C SER A 24 -0.55 -5.25 8.23
N ILE A 25 -1.17 -5.01 7.07
CA ILE A 25 -1.22 -3.68 6.45
C ILE A 25 -2.43 -2.89 6.94
N LEU A 26 -2.25 -1.61 7.22
CA LEU A 26 -3.32 -0.70 7.65
C LEU A 26 -3.92 0.04 6.46
N CYS A 27 -5.21 -0.14 6.20
CA CYS A 27 -5.91 0.48 5.07
C CYS A 27 -7.13 1.27 5.52
N TYR A 28 -7.44 2.37 4.83
CA TYR A 28 -8.71 3.07 5.04
C TYR A 28 -9.87 2.25 4.48
N VAL A 29 -10.97 2.20 5.22
CA VAL A 29 -12.19 1.48 4.83
C VAL A 29 -13.39 2.41 4.85
N CYS A 30 -13.96 2.67 3.68
CA CYS A 30 -15.15 3.51 3.55
C CYS A 30 -15.86 3.34 2.20
N ASP A 31 -17.10 3.80 2.15
CA ASP A 31 -17.89 3.93 0.93
C ASP A 31 -18.55 5.31 0.89
N SER A 32 -18.34 6.04 -0.21
CA SER A 32 -18.90 7.39 -0.42
C SER A 32 -20.42 7.46 -0.43
N MET A 33 -21.11 6.34 -0.68
CA MET A 33 -22.58 6.27 -0.61
C MET A 33 -23.09 6.44 0.83
N ASN A 34 -22.31 5.92 1.79
CA ASN A 34 -22.69 5.92 3.20
C ASN A 34 -21.97 7.02 3.98
N ASN A 35 -20.76 7.40 3.55
CA ASN A 35 -19.95 8.42 4.19
C ASN A 35 -19.33 9.35 3.14
N PRO A 36 -19.85 10.58 2.97
CA PRO A 36 -19.36 11.51 1.94
C PRO A 36 -17.90 11.92 2.14
N LEU A 37 -17.33 11.75 3.35
CA LEU A 37 -15.92 12.02 3.65
C LEU A 37 -14.96 11.01 3.02
N CYS A 38 -15.49 9.92 2.44
CA CYS A 38 -14.71 8.93 1.72
C CYS A 38 -14.19 9.46 0.37
N ASN A 39 -14.90 10.44 -0.21
CA ASN A 39 -14.57 11.10 -1.47
C ASN A 39 -13.24 11.88 -1.37
N ASP A 40 -12.70 12.25 -2.52
CA ASP A 40 -11.59 13.19 -2.59
C ASP A 40 -12.15 14.64 -2.57
N PRO A 41 -11.51 15.59 -1.86
CA PRO A 41 -10.27 15.47 -1.09
C PRO A 41 -10.44 14.63 0.19
N PHE A 42 -9.50 13.70 0.41
CA PHE A 42 -9.61 12.70 1.48
C PHE A 42 -9.24 13.24 2.86
N ASN A 43 -10.13 13.09 3.84
CA ASN A 43 -9.87 13.45 5.23
C ASN A 43 -9.43 12.22 6.05
N MET A 44 -8.12 12.08 6.24
CA MET A 44 -7.50 10.94 6.94
C MET A 44 -7.98 10.79 8.39
N SER A 45 -8.33 11.87 9.08
CA SER A 45 -8.73 11.83 10.50
C SER A 45 -10.19 11.40 10.70
N ALA A 46 -10.99 11.38 9.64
CA ALA A 46 -12.43 11.11 9.74
C ALA A 46 -12.84 9.72 9.23
N ILE A 47 -11.90 8.94 8.71
CA ILE A 47 -12.16 7.64 8.08
C ILE A 47 -11.57 6.51 8.90
N ALA A 48 -12.35 5.45 9.07
CA ALA A 48 -11.92 4.27 9.79
C ALA A 48 -10.76 3.56 9.08
N VAL A 49 -9.87 2.99 9.90
CA VAL A 49 -8.74 2.19 9.46
C VAL A 49 -9.00 0.75 9.85
N SER A 50 -8.70 -0.19 8.96
CA SER A 50 -8.75 -1.62 9.24
C SER A 50 -7.37 -2.24 9.06
N ASN A 51 -7.07 -3.23 9.90
CA ASN A 51 -5.91 -4.08 9.72
C ASN A 51 -6.27 -5.21 8.74
N CYS A 52 -5.55 -5.29 7.62
CA CYS A 52 -5.63 -6.39 6.69
C CYS A 52 -4.55 -7.43 7.05
N THR A 53 -4.96 -8.49 7.73
CA THR A 53 -4.06 -9.47 8.36
C THR A 53 -3.57 -10.58 7.43
N ASN A 54 -3.90 -10.53 6.15
CA ASN A 54 -3.57 -11.58 5.20
C ASN A 54 -2.48 -11.09 4.24
N GLU A 55 -1.41 -11.88 4.08
CA GLU A 55 -0.28 -11.61 3.18
C GLU A 55 -0.69 -11.37 1.72
N ASN A 56 -1.85 -11.89 1.30
CA ASN A 56 -2.36 -11.72 -0.06
C ASN A 56 -3.25 -10.48 -0.20
N PHE A 57 -3.41 -9.69 0.86
CA PHE A 57 -4.25 -8.50 0.85
C PHE A 57 -3.44 -7.23 0.55
N ALA A 58 -4.16 -6.22 0.07
CA ALA A 58 -3.67 -4.89 -0.29
C ALA A 58 -4.78 -3.87 -0.01
N CYS A 59 -4.38 -2.61 0.13
CA CYS A 59 -5.35 -1.52 0.19
C CYS A 59 -5.92 -1.26 -1.20
N LEU A 60 -7.25 -1.19 -1.28
CA LEU A 60 -8.03 -0.87 -2.47
C LEU A 60 -8.46 0.60 -2.43
N LYS A 61 -8.45 1.24 -3.60
CA LYS A 61 -9.30 2.38 -3.92
C LYS A 61 -9.93 2.16 -5.29
N ARG A 62 -11.25 2.29 -5.38
CA ARG A 62 -12.01 2.07 -6.62
C ARG A 62 -13.19 3.02 -6.73
N GLU A 63 -13.41 3.54 -7.93
CA GLU A 63 -14.64 4.23 -8.32
C GLU A 63 -15.59 3.27 -9.02
N LYS A 64 -16.85 3.26 -8.60
CA LYS A 64 -17.90 2.42 -9.16
C LYS A 64 -19.02 3.31 -9.66
N TYR A 65 -19.30 3.25 -10.96
CA TYR A 65 -20.49 3.87 -11.52
C TYR A 65 -21.71 3.00 -11.20
N ASP A 66 -22.69 3.57 -10.51
CA ASP A 66 -23.96 2.91 -10.21
C ASP A 66 -25.04 3.42 -11.15
N LYS A 67 -25.48 2.54 -12.05
CA LYS A 67 -26.53 2.85 -13.05
C LYS A 67 -27.90 3.11 -12.42
N GLY A 68 -28.17 2.58 -11.22
CA GLY A 68 -29.46 2.76 -10.55
C GLY A 68 -29.66 4.19 -10.04
N ILE A 69 -28.58 4.85 -9.66
CA ILE A 69 -28.57 6.24 -9.14
C ILE A 69 -27.89 7.24 -10.08
N ASN A 70 -27.42 6.78 -11.24
CA ASN A 70 -26.71 7.57 -12.25
C ASN A 70 -25.55 8.39 -11.63
N SER A 71 -24.78 7.77 -10.74
CA SER A 71 -23.73 8.43 -9.98
C SER A 71 -22.54 7.51 -9.72
N THR A 72 -21.37 8.09 -9.47
CA THR A 72 -20.14 7.37 -9.15
C THR A 72 -19.92 7.35 -7.65
N SER A 73 -19.69 6.17 -7.09
CA SER A 73 -19.29 6.01 -5.70
C SER A 73 -17.82 5.58 -5.58
N LEU A 74 -17.12 6.17 -4.63
CA LEU A 74 -15.78 5.79 -4.25
C LEU A 74 -15.79 4.79 -3.09
N HIS A 75 -15.01 3.72 -3.24
CA HIS A 75 -14.85 2.66 -2.26
C HIS A 75 -13.39 2.46 -1.91
N ARG A 76 -13.10 2.31 -0.61
CA ARG A 76 -11.77 2.03 -0.05
C ARG A 76 -11.85 0.83 0.90
N GLY A 77 -10.87 -0.07 0.88
CA GLY A 77 -10.91 -1.26 1.74
C GLY A 77 -9.70 -2.19 1.64
N CYS A 78 -9.79 -3.33 2.32
CA CYS A 78 -8.86 -4.45 2.18
C CYS A 78 -9.35 -5.40 1.08
N ILE A 79 -8.49 -5.75 0.12
CA ILE A 79 -8.84 -6.72 -0.93
C ILE A 79 -7.61 -7.53 -1.35
N GLN A 80 -7.80 -8.60 -2.12
CA GLN A 80 -6.67 -9.36 -2.68
C GLN A 80 -5.81 -8.50 -3.62
N LYS A 81 -4.48 -8.66 -3.55
CA LYS A 81 -3.48 -7.88 -4.31
C LYS A 81 -3.82 -7.72 -5.80
N HIS A 82 -4.27 -8.80 -6.45
CA HIS A 82 -4.58 -8.84 -7.88
C HIS A 82 -6.05 -8.53 -8.24
N PHE A 83 -6.85 -8.06 -7.28
CA PHE A 83 -8.27 -7.80 -7.51
C PHE A 83 -8.51 -6.83 -8.66
N CYS A 84 -7.79 -5.70 -8.71
CA CYS A 84 -7.99 -4.72 -9.78
C CYS A 84 -7.51 -5.21 -11.15
N GLU A 85 -6.54 -6.14 -11.22
CA GLU A 85 -6.11 -6.75 -12.48
C GLU A 85 -7.23 -7.60 -13.08
N VAL A 86 -7.93 -8.36 -12.23
CA VAL A 86 -9.09 -9.17 -12.62
C VAL A 86 -10.29 -8.28 -12.95
N LEU A 87 -10.50 -7.21 -12.18
CA LEU A 87 -11.67 -6.34 -12.28
C LEU A 87 -11.53 -5.18 -13.27
N ALA A 88 -10.37 -4.99 -13.90
CA ALA A 88 -10.05 -3.86 -14.80
C ALA A 88 -11.05 -3.68 -15.97
N LYS A 89 -11.97 -4.62 -16.17
CA LYS A 89 -13.06 -4.53 -17.16
C LYS A 89 -14.33 -3.82 -16.67
N ALA A 90 -14.48 -3.56 -15.37
CA ALA A 90 -15.75 -3.10 -14.77
C ALA A 90 -15.75 -1.69 -14.15
N SER A 91 -14.58 -1.09 -13.92
CA SER A 91 -14.45 0.25 -13.32
C SER A 91 -13.35 1.06 -13.99
N GLU A 92 -13.63 2.31 -14.31
CA GLU A 92 -12.70 3.25 -14.95
C GLU A 92 -11.49 3.57 -14.04
N PHE A 93 -11.67 3.49 -12.71
CA PHE A 93 -10.60 3.69 -11.74
C PHE A 93 -10.60 2.59 -10.67
N CYS A 94 -9.58 1.74 -10.68
CA CYS A 94 -9.30 0.72 -9.65
C CYS A 94 -7.79 0.60 -9.48
N TYR A 95 -7.30 0.69 -8.25
CA TYR A 95 -5.93 0.30 -7.95
C TYR A 95 -5.81 -0.36 -6.57
N THR A 96 -4.79 -1.21 -6.45
CA THR A 96 -4.33 -1.80 -5.20
C THR A 96 -2.93 -1.30 -4.84
N CYS A 97 -2.59 -1.25 -3.56
CA CYS A 97 -1.27 -0.88 -3.07
C CYS A 97 -0.95 -1.59 -1.73
N THR A 98 0.33 -1.81 -1.45
CA THR A 98 0.80 -2.70 -0.37
C THR A 98 1.57 -1.95 0.73
N SER A 99 1.35 -0.65 0.90
CA SER A 99 1.90 0.11 2.02
C SER A 99 0.81 0.69 2.89
N ASP A 100 1.09 0.87 4.18
CA ASP A 100 0.14 1.44 5.12
C ASP A 100 -0.44 2.76 4.60
N TYR A 101 -1.75 2.90 4.71
CA TYR A 101 -2.50 4.12 4.40
C TYR A 101 -2.40 4.57 2.92
N CYS A 102 -1.85 3.75 2.04
CA CYS A 102 -1.59 4.10 0.64
C CYS A 102 -2.86 4.39 -0.18
N ASN A 103 -4.00 3.88 0.28
CA ASN A 103 -5.30 4.16 -0.30
C ASN A 103 -5.93 5.47 0.23
N SER A 104 -5.17 6.40 0.81
CA SER A 104 -5.64 7.74 1.21
C SER A 104 -5.75 8.74 0.06
N SER A 105 -5.08 8.54 -1.07
CA SER A 105 -4.97 9.51 -2.18
C SER A 105 -4.05 10.69 -1.85
N PHE A 106 -2.75 10.41 -1.85
CA PHE A 106 -1.71 11.40 -2.09
C PHE A 106 -0.56 10.71 -2.84
N ARG A 107 -0.54 10.79 -4.18
CA ARG A 107 0.69 10.50 -4.93
C ARG A 107 1.48 11.80 -5.05
N THR A 108 2.11 12.23 -3.97
CA THR A 108 3.33 13.02 -4.13
C THR A 108 4.35 12.09 -4.75
N ILE A 109 4.78 12.39 -5.97
CA ILE A 109 5.94 11.75 -6.60
C ILE A 109 7.07 11.90 -5.59
N ALA A 110 7.39 10.83 -4.86
CA ALA A 110 8.56 10.79 -4.01
C ALA A 110 9.75 10.89 -4.95
N LEU A 111 10.28 12.10 -5.13
CA LEU A 111 11.57 12.30 -5.78
C LEU A 111 12.55 11.46 -4.96
N CYS A 112 12.96 10.35 -5.56
CA CYS A 112 13.77 9.35 -4.91
C CYS A 112 15.02 10.05 -4.34
N PRO A 113 15.34 9.90 -3.04
CA PRO A 113 16.50 10.55 -2.43
C PRO A 113 17.82 10.17 -3.12
N LEU A 114 17.83 9.04 -3.86
CA LEU A 114 18.93 8.63 -4.73
C LEU A 114 19.22 9.65 -5.85
N TYR A 115 18.20 10.32 -6.40
CA TYR A 115 18.38 11.31 -7.46
C TYR A 115 19.06 12.58 -6.93
N LEU A 116 18.70 13.00 -5.72
CA LEU A 116 19.37 14.09 -5.00
C LEU A 116 20.82 13.73 -4.65
N PHE A 117 21.07 12.50 -4.24
CA PHE A 117 22.43 12.02 -3.95
C PHE A 117 23.33 12.06 -5.21
N VAL A 118 22.84 11.63 -6.37
CA VAL A 118 23.58 11.68 -7.64
C VAL A 118 23.92 13.12 -8.05
N ILE A 119 22.99 14.07 -7.88
CA ILE A 119 23.24 15.49 -8.19
C ILE A 119 24.31 16.07 -7.25
N ILE A 120 24.22 15.80 -5.95
CA ILE A 120 25.18 16.31 -4.96
C ILE A 120 26.59 15.77 -5.23
N VAL A 121 26.73 14.46 -5.48
CA VAL A 121 28.02 13.84 -5.83
C VAL A 121 28.57 14.45 -7.12
N SER A 122 27.74 14.65 -8.15
CA SER A 122 28.20 15.25 -9.42
C SER A 122 28.67 16.70 -9.28
N LEU A 123 28.17 17.44 -8.29
CA LEU A 123 28.58 18.82 -7.99
C LEU A 123 29.80 18.89 -7.07
N LEU A 124 29.99 17.91 -6.18
CA LEU A 124 31.14 17.85 -5.27
C LEU A 124 32.42 17.33 -5.94
N PHE A 125 32.29 16.53 -6.99
CA PHE A 125 33.41 15.93 -7.74
C PHE A 125 33.68 16.62 -9.09
N LYS A 126 33.35 17.92 -9.18
CA LYS A 126 33.64 18.77 -10.35
C LYS A 126 34.74 19.77 -10.04
#